data_AF-A0A367WB45-F1
#
_entry.id   AF-A0A367WB45-F1
#
_cell.length_a   1.000
_cell.length_b   1.000
_cell.length_c   1.000
_cell.angle_alpha   90.00
_cell.angle_beta   90.00
_cell.angle_gamma   90.00
#
_symmetry.space_group_name_H-M   'P 1'
#
loop_
_entity.id
_entity.type
_entity.pdbx_description
1 polymer ?
#
loop_
_entity_poly.entity_id
_entity_poly.type
_entity_poly.pdbx_seq_one_letter_code
_entity_poly.pdbx_strand_id
1 'polypeptide(L)'
;MRRGMVPVAAMGMLLLAGCAVRPEPLTQAENDSRVQTDLNRLFANQEKIDGPLTLDDAIARALKYNLDHRLKLMEEAVSMGQLDVANVNLLPDVVAKTGWTTRNNRDST
;
A
#
# COMPACT_ATOMS: atom_id res chain seq x y z
N MET A 1 4.92 17.28 45.94
CA MET A 1 4.83 17.48 44.47
C MET A 1 4.95 16.19 43.63
N ARG A 2 5.57 15.08 44.10
CA ARG A 2 5.79 13.87 43.27
C ARG A 2 4.57 12.96 43.02
N ARG A 3 3.52 13.03 43.87
CA ARG A 3 2.33 12.16 43.79
C ARG A 3 1.40 12.45 42.59
N GLY A 4 1.36 13.71 42.11
CA GLY A 4 0.50 14.12 40.98
C GLY A 4 1.12 13.94 39.59
N MET A 5 2.44 13.80 39.49
CA MET A 5 3.14 13.56 38.21
C MET A 5 2.97 12.13 37.69
N VAL A 6 2.79 11.16 38.59
CA VAL A 6 2.65 9.73 38.24
C VAL A 6 1.38 9.44 37.44
N PRO A 7 0.16 9.89 37.84
CA PRO A 7 -1.05 9.61 37.06
C PRO A 7 -1.07 10.35 35.70
N VAL A 8 -0.49 11.55 35.62
CA VAL A 8 -0.41 12.34 34.38
C VAL A 8 0.53 11.69 33.37
N ALA A 9 1.69 11.20 33.83
CA ALA A 9 2.64 10.48 32.98
C ALA A 9 2.07 9.15 32.47
N ALA A 10 1.29 8.44 33.29
CA ALA A 10 0.63 7.20 32.90
C ALA A 10 -0.42 7.43 31.79
N MET A 11 -1.26 8.47 31.94
CA MET A 11 -2.25 8.83 30.92
C MET A 11 -1.59 9.20 29.57
N GLY A 12 -0.44 9.88 29.61
CA GLY A 12 0.34 10.20 28.42
C GLY A 12 0.82 8.96 27.66
N MET A 13 1.35 7.94 28.36
CA MET A 13 1.79 6.69 27.71
C MET A 13 0.63 5.91 27.07
N LEU A 14 -0.56 5.92 27.68
CA LEU A 14 -1.76 5.30 27.10
C LEU A 14 -2.21 5.98 25.80
N LEU A 15 -2.08 7.31 25.71
CA LEU A 15 -2.39 8.06 24.50
C LEU A 15 -1.36 7.86 23.37
N LEU A 16 -0.10 7.58 23.73
CA LEU A 16 1.01 7.33 22.80
C LEU A 16 1.08 5.86 22.31
N ALA A 17 0.36 4.93 22.94
CA ALA A 17 0.31 3.51 22.56
C ALA A 17 -0.62 3.22 21.36
N GLY A 18 -1.16 4.26 20.70
CA GLY A 18 -2.01 4.12 19.52
C GLY A 18 -1.21 3.67 18.29
N CYS A 19 -1.62 2.55 17.71
CA CYS A 19 -1.11 1.92 16.48
C CYS A 19 0.23 1.16 16.58
N ALA A 20 0.32 0.21 17.50
CA ALA A 20 1.15 -0.98 17.27
C ALA A 20 0.37 -2.02 16.43
N VAL A 21 0.14 -1.74 15.13
CA VAL A 21 -0.41 -2.75 14.22
C VAL A 21 0.71 -3.73 13.88
N ARG A 22 0.60 -4.96 14.38
CA ARG A 22 1.47 -6.07 13.98
C ARG A 22 0.78 -6.79 12.82
N PRO A 23 1.22 -6.62 11.56
CA PRO A 23 0.69 -7.41 10.47
C PRO A 23 1.03 -8.88 10.74
N GLU A 24 0.00 -9.73 10.75
CA GLU A 24 0.18 -11.17 10.82
C GLU A 24 0.71 -11.67 9.46
N PRO A 25 1.85 -12.39 9.43
CA PRO A 25 2.38 -12.89 8.18
C PRO A 25 1.43 -13.94 7.60
N LEU A 26 1.22 -13.89 6.29
CA LEU A 26 0.43 -14.90 5.59
C LEU A 26 1.12 -16.26 5.67
N THR A 27 0.35 -17.29 5.98
CA THR A 27 0.85 -18.67 5.90
C THR A 27 0.94 -19.12 4.45
N GLN A 28 1.79 -20.10 4.16
CA GLN A 28 1.92 -20.64 2.80
C GLN A 28 0.59 -21.19 2.27
N ALA A 29 -0.17 -21.88 3.14
CA ALA A 29 -1.48 -22.45 2.78
C ALA A 29 -2.51 -21.37 2.39
N GLU A 30 -2.52 -20.23 3.09
CA GLU A 30 -3.39 -19.11 2.72
C GLU A 30 -2.97 -18.47 1.40
N ASN A 31 -1.66 -18.39 1.14
CA ASN A 31 -1.16 -17.91 -0.15
C ASN A 31 -1.58 -18.83 -1.30
N ASP A 32 -1.40 -20.14 -1.14
CA ASP A 32 -1.78 -21.11 -2.16
C ASP A 32 -3.30 -21.07 -2.43
N SER A 33 -4.11 -20.95 -1.38
CA SER A 33 -5.58 -20.79 -1.51
C SER A 33 -5.98 -19.52 -2.25
N ARG A 34 -5.30 -18.40 -2.01
CA ARG A 34 -5.52 -17.14 -2.70
C ARG A 34 -5.16 -17.25 -4.18
N VAL A 35 -3.98 -17.80 -4.49
CA VAL A 35 -3.53 -18.02 -5.88
C VAL A 35 -4.55 -18.84 -6.66
N GLN A 36 -5.07 -19.93 -6.09
CA GLN A 36 -6.10 -20.74 -6.76
C GLN A 36 -7.38 -19.96 -7.02
N THR A 37 -7.81 -19.15 -6.06
CA THR A 37 -9.00 -18.30 -6.20
C THR A 37 -8.80 -17.26 -7.31
N ASP A 38 -7.63 -16.65 -7.36
CA ASP A 38 -7.29 -15.63 -8.36
C ASP A 38 -7.19 -16.23 -9.77
N LEU A 39 -6.54 -17.39 -9.91
CA LEU A 39 -6.49 -18.12 -11.18
C LEU A 39 -7.91 -18.45 -11.69
N ASN A 40 -8.78 -18.97 -10.82
CA ASN A 40 -10.16 -19.24 -11.19
C ASN A 40 -10.87 -17.96 -11.67
N ARG A 41 -10.66 -16.83 -10.99
CA ARG A 41 -11.24 -15.54 -11.36
C ARG A 41 -10.71 -15.01 -12.69
N LEU A 42 -9.43 -15.23 -13.01
CA LEU A 42 -8.82 -14.79 -14.25
C LEU A 42 -9.48 -15.43 -15.49
N PHE A 43 -9.88 -16.70 -15.39
CA PHE A 43 -10.43 -17.47 -16.52
C PHE A 43 -11.96 -17.65 -16.48
N ALA A 44 -12.64 -17.32 -15.38
CA ALA A 44 -14.08 -17.57 -15.20
C ALA A 44 -14.99 -16.93 -16.27
N ASN A 45 -14.63 -15.78 -16.82
CA ASN A 45 -15.47 -15.01 -17.74
C ASN A 45 -15.07 -15.17 -19.22
N GLN A 46 -14.35 -16.23 -19.56
CA GLN A 46 -14.03 -16.54 -20.94
C GLN A 46 -15.19 -17.34 -21.56
N GLU A 47 -15.67 -16.85 -22.69
CA GLU A 47 -16.70 -17.54 -23.45
C GLU A 47 -16.20 -18.94 -23.88
N LYS A 48 -17.09 -19.90 -24.09
CA LYS A 48 -16.71 -21.24 -24.58
C LYS A 48 -16.66 -21.23 -26.11
N ILE A 49 -15.83 -22.09 -26.69
CA ILE A 49 -15.81 -22.29 -28.15
C ILE A 49 -16.73 -23.46 -28.45
N ASP A 50 -17.88 -23.19 -29.05
CA ASP A 50 -18.93 -24.19 -29.31
C ASP A 50 -19.08 -24.56 -30.81
N GLY A 51 -18.16 -24.11 -31.67
CA GLY A 51 -18.20 -24.41 -33.11
C GLY A 51 -16.90 -24.05 -33.85
N PRO A 52 -16.91 -24.15 -35.21
CA PRO A 52 -15.77 -23.77 -36.04
C PRO A 52 -15.42 -22.29 -35.85
N LEU A 53 -14.17 -22.01 -35.49
CA LEU A 53 -13.68 -20.66 -35.23
C LEU A 53 -13.16 -20.04 -36.54
N THR A 54 -13.72 -18.90 -36.95
CA THR A 54 -13.17 -18.14 -38.08
C THR A 54 -11.89 -17.40 -37.66
N LEU A 55 -11.07 -16.98 -38.63
CA LEU A 55 -9.85 -16.22 -38.33
C LEU A 55 -10.16 -14.91 -37.60
N ASP A 56 -11.22 -14.21 -37.99
CA ASP A 56 -11.63 -12.95 -37.38
C ASP A 56 -12.08 -13.16 -35.92
N ASP A 57 -12.84 -14.22 -35.65
CA ASP A 57 -13.25 -14.59 -34.29
C ASP A 57 -12.04 -14.91 -33.40
N ALA A 58 -11.04 -15.60 -33.96
CA ALA A 58 -9.81 -15.93 -33.25
C ALA A 58 -9.00 -14.68 -32.86
N ILE A 59 -8.87 -13.72 -33.79
CA ILE A 59 -8.16 -12.46 -33.56
C ILE A 59 -8.92 -11.61 -32.53
N ALA A 60 -10.24 -11.47 -32.68
CA ALA A 60 -11.07 -10.74 -31.73
C ALA A 60 -10.97 -11.32 -30.31
N ARG A 61 -10.96 -12.65 -30.19
CA ARG A 61 -10.77 -13.36 -28.92
C ARG A 61 -9.39 -13.14 -28.32
N ALA A 62 -8.34 -13.21 -29.14
CA ALA A 62 -6.96 -13.00 -28.71
C ALA A 62 -6.73 -11.59 -28.16
N LEU A 63 -7.40 -10.58 -28.74
CA LEU A 63 -7.39 -9.21 -28.23
C LEU A 63 -8.25 -9.05 -26.99
N LYS A 64 -9.48 -9.59 -26.99
CA LYS A 64 -10.46 -9.43 -25.91
C LYS A 64 -10.02 -10.09 -24.60
N TYR A 65 -9.39 -11.25 -24.66
CA TYR A 65 -8.95 -12.01 -23.49
C TYR A 65 -7.42 -12.00 -23.33
N ASN A 66 -6.74 -10.98 -23.86
CA ASN A 66 -5.30 -10.83 -23.72
C ASN A 66 -4.93 -10.56 -22.24
N LEU A 67 -4.30 -11.55 -21.59
CA LEU A 67 -3.87 -11.41 -20.20
C LEU A 67 -2.69 -10.44 -20.07
N ASP A 68 -1.75 -10.46 -21.01
CA ASP A 68 -0.56 -9.60 -20.97
C ASP A 68 -0.92 -8.11 -21.02
N HIS A 69 -1.93 -7.74 -21.80
CA HIS A 69 -2.44 -6.38 -21.86
C HIS A 69 -3.02 -5.94 -20.51
N ARG A 70 -3.83 -6.81 -19.87
CA ARG A 70 -4.38 -6.52 -18.53
C ARG A 70 -3.29 -6.42 -17.48
N LEU A 71 -2.26 -7.26 -17.58
CA LEU A 71 -1.10 -7.25 -16.70
C LEU A 71 -0.34 -5.92 -16.83
N LYS A 72 -0.07 -5.45 -18.05
CA LYS A 72 0.61 -4.16 -18.27
C LYS A 72 -0.14 -2.98 -17.66
N LEU A 73 -1.47 -2.95 -17.76
CA LEU A 73 -2.30 -1.92 -17.12
C LEU A 73 -2.19 -1.96 -15.59
N MET A 74 -2.10 -3.15 -15.00
CA MET A 74 -1.89 -3.30 -13.56
C MET A 74 -0.47 -2.89 -13.14
N GLU A 75 0.55 -3.23 -13.93
CA GLU A 75 1.94 -2.79 -13.70
C GLU A 75 2.05 -1.27 -13.75
N GLU A 76 1.39 -0.63 -14.72
CA GLU A 76 1.31 0.83 -14.81
C GLU A 76 0.66 1.43 -13.56
N ALA A 77 -0.48 0.88 -13.11
CA ALA A 77 -1.15 1.32 -11.88
C ALA A 77 -0.26 1.18 -10.64
N VAL A 78 0.51 0.09 -10.53
CA VAL A 78 1.49 -0.10 -9.45
C VAL A 78 2.59 0.96 -9.53
N SER A 79 3.11 1.25 -10.72
CA SER A 79 4.16 2.27 -10.90
C SER A 79 3.67 3.67 -10.54
N MET A 80 2.42 4.01 -10.88
CA MET A 80 1.79 5.27 -10.47
C MET A 80 1.63 5.36 -8.95
N GLY A 81 1.20 4.27 -8.30
CA GLY A 81 1.09 4.23 -6.84
C GLY A 81 2.44 4.41 -6.13
N GLN A 82 3.53 3.89 -6.70
CA GLN A 82 4.89 4.12 -6.17
C GLN A 82 5.29 5.59 -6.27
N LEU A 83 4.94 6.27 -7.37
CA LEU A 83 5.17 7.70 -7.53
C LEU A 83 4.39 8.50 -6.47
N ASP A 84 3.14 8.14 -6.19
CA ASP A 84 2.32 8.80 -5.16
C ASP A 84 2.93 8.65 -3.76
N VAL A 85 3.37 7.45 -3.39
CA VAL A 85 4.08 7.22 -2.12
C VAL A 85 5.36 8.04 -2.05
N ALA A 86 6.13 8.12 -3.15
CA ALA A 86 7.31 8.97 -3.21
C ALA A 86 6.96 10.46 -3.01
N ASN A 87 5.90 10.95 -3.65
CA ASN A 87 5.43 12.33 -3.51
C ASN A 87 4.97 12.67 -2.08
N VAL A 88 4.31 11.73 -1.39
CA VAL A 88 3.97 11.91 0.04
C VAL A 88 5.23 12.00 0.89
N ASN A 89 6.28 11.23 0.59
CA ASN A 89 7.58 11.32 1.27
C ASN A 89 8.36 12.61 0.95
N LEU A 90 7.96 13.40 -0.06
CA LEU A 90 8.55 14.73 -0.33
C LEU A 90 7.95 15.83 0.55
N LEU A 91 6.83 15.56 1.23
CA LEU A 91 6.27 16.53 2.17
C LEU A 91 7.24 16.69 3.36
N PRO A 92 7.43 17.91 3.87
CA PRO A 92 8.22 18.10 5.08
C PRO A 92 7.62 17.24 6.20
N ASP A 93 8.45 16.39 6.80
CA ASP A 93 8.12 15.71 8.04
C ASP A 93 7.75 16.76 9.09
N VAL A 94 6.46 17.07 9.23
CA VAL A 94 5.89 17.79 10.39
C VAL A 94 5.86 16.86 11.60
N VAL A 95 6.97 16.15 11.83
CA VAL A 95 7.32 15.70 13.15
C VAL A 95 7.66 16.99 13.89
N ALA A 96 6.96 17.28 14.98
CA ALA A 96 7.20 18.44 15.84
C ALA A 96 8.64 18.36 16.42
N LYS A 97 9.65 18.66 15.61
CA LYS A 97 11.02 18.85 16.02
C LYS A 97 11.02 20.20 16.72
N THR A 98 10.84 20.19 18.03
CA THR A 98 11.12 21.35 18.88
C THR A 98 12.64 21.57 18.91
N GLY A 99 13.19 21.99 17.77
CA GLY A 99 14.53 22.52 17.64
C GLY A 99 14.55 23.94 18.21
N TRP A 100 14.53 24.06 19.54
CA TRP A 100 14.84 25.31 20.22
C TRP A 100 16.34 25.59 20.06
N THR A 101 16.71 26.19 18.94
CA THR A 101 18.00 26.87 18.78
C THR A 101 17.76 28.34 19.10
N THR A 102 18.07 28.73 20.33
CA THR A 102 18.20 30.16 20.66
C THR A 102 19.55 30.62 20.13
N ARG A 103 19.55 31.39 19.05
CA ARG A 103 20.74 32.15 18.65
C ARG A 103 20.97 33.26 19.67
N ASN A 104 21.93 33.02 20.55
CA ASN A 104 22.55 34.02 21.40
C ASN A 104 23.47 34.89 20.52
N ASN A 105 23.10 36.15 20.32
CA ASN A 105 24.04 37.24 20.06
C ASN A 105 24.23 37.98 21.39
N ARG A 106 25.34 37.71 22.07
CA ARG A 106 25.91 38.60 23.07
C ARG A 106 27.34 38.92 22.68
N ASP A 107 27.48 39.67 21.60
CA ASP A 107 28.62 40.56 21.40
C ASP A 107 28.07 41.97 21.16
N SER A 108 27.92 42.72 22.25
CA SER A 108 27.85 44.18 22.24
C SER A 108 28.10 44.73 23.65
N THR A 109 29.35 44.66 24.11
CA THR A 109 30.03 45.72 24.88
C THR A 109 31.53 45.51 24.75
#